data_AF-A0A9W6PIQ3-F1
#
_entry.id   AF-A0A9W6PIQ3-F1
#
_cell.length_a   1.000
_cell.length_b   1.000
_cell.length_c   1.000
_cell.angle_alpha   90.00
_cell.angle_beta   90.00
_cell.angle_gamma   90.00
#
_symmetry.space_group_name_H-M   'P 1'
#
loop_
_entity.id
_entity.type
_entity.pdbx_description
1 polymer ?
#
loop_
_entity_poly.entity_id
_entity_poly.type
_entity_poly.pdbx_seq_one_letter_code
_entity_poly.pdbx_strand_id
1 'polypeptide(L)'
;MALPVSHEQPEQQEQPVAEEGPQPAAAAPAPGRRKAWWARTGLAALSGLALALAFPPFDVWPLSILAVAALALLTRGRTARHGAWLGFAFGVPFFVLLLSWLRPVGWDATVGLSLIEALFLALMGAGLALTSKLRGWPLWGAVLWVTQEWMRDRLPFGGFPWGRLAFANTASPLTPLAALGGAPLVTFAVAGSGTLLAWAALAAVRARRTDTELPWRTAVGAVGALALVLVGYAVPVPTSADDTVKVALVQGNVDRPGMDFLGRPMEVLDNHATATEKLAADVAAGKVAKPDVVIWPENASDLDPFTDPAAYARIDEAVKAVGVPTLVGALVDGPDEQHVQNEGIVWDPATGPGASYTKQHPVPFGEYVPFREELSKVISRLQRVARDFYPGDHNGVMQLGPARIGDVICFEVAYDEIVRDAVNQGGRVIVVQTNNATYNNTGQTEQQLAMSRLRAVEHGRAVLIAATSGVSAVINPDGSVQQRTGEMEQAVLNAVVPLRDGKTLADRVGAGPEWVLAVGGVLACAFAATGAVRRRRAERRAADGEREPQHTA
;
A
#
# COMPACT_ATOMS: atom_id res chain seq x y z
N MET A 1 90.67 1.28 -47.09
CA MET A 1 91.64 1.86 -46.14
C MET A 1 90.89 2.98 -45.43
N ALA A 2 90.68 2.87 -44.12
CA ALA A 2 89.72 3.67 -43.35
C ALA A 2 90.39 4.81 -42.56
N LEU A 3 89.54 5.75 -42.09
CA LEU A 3 89.72 6.86 -41.12
C LEU A 3 89.88 8.27 -41.72
N PRO A 4 89.46 9.35 -41.00
CA PRO A 4 88.13 9.58 -40.39
C PRO A 4 87.62 11.03 -40.66
N VAL A 5 86.31 11.29 -40.45
CA VAL A 5 85.74 12.67 -40.42
C VAL A 5 84.89 12.82 -39.16
N SER A 6 85.26 13.79 -38.31
CA SER A 6 84.52 14.25 -37.14
C SER A 6 83.65 15.46 -37.51
N HIS A 7 82.37 15.43 -37.14
CA HIS A 7 81.45 16.56 -37.21
C HIS A 7 81.01 16.94 -35.80
N GLU A 8 81.35 18.15 -35.37
CA GLU A 8 80.73 18.85 -34.23
C GLU A 8 79.40 19.48 -34.67
N GLN A 9 78.37 19.38 -33.83
CA GLN A 9 77.10 20.11 -33.94
C GLN A 9 76.80 20.85 -32.63
N PRO A 10 76.05 21.98 -32.67
CA PRO A 10 76.02 22.98 -31.61
C PRO A 10 74.91 22.76 -30.57
N GLU A 11 75.13 23.36 -29.40
CA GLU A 11 74.29 23.40 -28.19
C GLU A 11 72.85 23.85 -28.43
N GLN A 12 71.89 23.13 -27.85
CA GLN A 12 70.51 23.59 -27.62
C GLN A 12 70.26 23.72 -26.10
N GLN A 13 69.81 24.91 -25.71
CA GLN A 13 69.43 25.31 -24.35
C GLN A 13 68.21 24.51 -23.86
N GLU A 14 68.35 23.84 -22.71
CA GLU A 14 67.24 23.23 -21.97
C GLU A 14 66.45 24.31 -21.19
N GLN A 15 65.14 24.38 -21.44
CA GLN A 15 64.18 25.09 -20.59
C GLN A 15 63.83 24.22 -19.37
N PRO A 16 63.76 24.78 -18.14
CA PRO A 16 63.37 24.00 -16.98
C PRO A 16 61.86 23.72 -16.98
N VAL A 17 61.52 22.44 -16.88
CA VAL A 17 60.15 21.94 -16.66
C VAL A 17 59.65 22.42 -15.29
N ALA A 18 58.52 23.11 -15.26
CA ALA A 18 57.84 23.48 -14.03
C ALA A 18 57.28 22.22 -13.35
N GLU A 19 57.74 21.93 -12.13
CA GLU A 19 57.17 20.89 -11.27
C GLU A 19 55.72 21.21 -10.93
N GLU A 20 54.78 20.40 -11.42
CA GLU A 20 53.42 20.35 -10.90
C GLU A 20 53.46 19.85 -9.45
N GLY A 21 53.20 20.74 -8.49
CA GLY A 21 53.10 20.39 -7.07
C GLY A 21 52.02 19.32 -6.81
N PRO A 22 52.15 18.51 -5.74
CA PRO A 22 51.25 17.38 -5.52
C PRO A 22 49.81 17.87 -5.31
N GLN A 23 48.89 17.41 -6.16
CA GLN A 23 47.45 17.54 -5.89
C GLN A 23 47.15 16.89 -4.53
N PRO A 24 46.40 17.55 -3.62
CA PRO A 24 46.08 16.95 -2.34
C PRO A 24 45.22 15.70 -2.56
N ALA A 25 45.81 14.53 -2.31
CA ALA A 25 45.12 13.25 -2.32
C ALA A 25 43.88 13.35 -1.43
N ALA A 26 42.71 13.01 -1.98
CA ALA A 26 41.47 12.95 -1.23
C ALA A 26 41.64 11.99 -0.04
N ALA A 27 41.79 12.56 1.16
CA ALA A 27 42.06 11.79 2.37
C ALA A 27 41.00 10.70 2.56
N ALA A 28 41.43 9.44 2.63
CA ALA A 28 40.57 8.31 2.91
C ALA A 28 39.80 8.55 4.23
N PRO A 29 38.50 8.25 4.30
CA PRO A 29 37.72 8.53 5.50
C PRO A 29 38.24 7.71 6.68
N ALA A 30 38.56 8.39 7.79
CA ALA A 30 39.04 7.77 9.02
C ALA A 30 38.16 6.56 9.43
N PRO A 31 38.74 5.43 9.89
CA PRO A 31 38.05 4.16 10.10
C PRO A 31 36.81 4.25 11.01
N GLY A 32 36.79 5.16 11.98
CA GLY A 32 35.63 5.42 12.85
C GLY A 32 34.39 5.96 12.10
N ARG A 33 34.57 6.72 11.02
CA ARG A 33 33.45 7.27 10.21
C ARG A 33 32.75 6.17 9.42
N ARG A 34 33.49 5.17 8.95
CA ARG A 34 32.95 4.03 8.21
C ARG A 34 32.13 3.11 9.12
N LYS A 35 32.63 2.79 10.32
CA LYS A 35 31.90 1.99 11.32
C LYS A 35 30.57 2.65 11.74
N ALA A 36 30.59 3.97 12.01
CA ALA A 36 29.39 4.72 12.36
C ALA A 36 28.35 4.75 11.23
N TRP A 37 28.79 4.82 9.97
CA TRP A 37 27.91 4.77 8.80
C TRP A 37 27.19 3.43 8.65
N TRP A 38 27.91 2.32 8.80
CA TRP A 38 27.33 0.98 8.72
C TRP A 38 26.39 0.70 9.89
N ALA A 39 26.74 1.12 11.11
CA ALA A 39 25.84 1.03 12.26
C ALA A 39 24.53 1.80 12.00
N ARG A 40 24.61 2.98 11.39
CA ARG A 40 23.44 3.79 11.02
C ARG A 40 22.58 3.12 9.95
N THR A 41 23.21 2.50 8.95
CA THR A 41 22.54 1.74 7.89
C THR A 41 21.85 0.51 8.48
N GLY A 42 22.53 -0.23 9.36
CA GLY A 42 21.94 -1.37 10.08
C GLY A 42 20.74 -0.97 10.94
N LEU A 43 20.82 0.17 11.64
CA LEU A 43 19.68 0.67 12.41
C LEU A 43 18.50 1.10 11.52
N ALA A 44 18.77 1.65 10.33
CA ALA A 44 17.72 1.93 9.34
C ALA A 44 17.02 0.64 8.89
N ALA A 45 17.80 -0.39 8.56
CA ALA A 45 17.27 -1.69 8.18
C ALA A 45 16.43 -2.35 9.29
N LEU A 46 16.93 -2.34 10.53
CA LEU A 46 16.19 -2.85 11.69
C LEU A 46 14.89 -2.07 11.94
N SER A 47 14.90 -0.75 11.70
CA SER A 47 13.69 0.07 11.82
C SER A 47 12.67 -0.25 10.72
N GLY A 48 13.13 -0.60 9.52
CA GLY A 48 12.28 -1.10 8.45
C GLY A 48 11.64 -2.45 8.78
N LEU A 49 12.41 -3.39 9.35
CA LEU A 49 11.86 -4.65 9.87
C LEU A 49 10.83 -4.40 10.97
N ALA A 50 11.10 -3.47 11.90
CA ALA A 50 10.13 -3.10 12.92
C ALA A 50 8.84 -2.54 12.31
N LEU A 51 8.93 -1.75 11.23
CA LEU A 51 7.74 -1.29 10.50
C LEU A 51 6.95 -2.47 9.90
N ALA A 52 7.62 -3.47 9.32
CA ALA A 52 6.93 -4.65 8.77
C ALA A 52 6.15 -5.42 9.85
N LEU A 53 6.69 -5.51 11.07
CA LEU A 53 6.01 -6.13 12.22
C LEU A 53 4.81 -5.32 12.73
N ALA A 54 4.60 -4.10 12.24
CA ALA A 54 3.38 -3.34 12.53
C ALA A 54 2.17 -3.80 11.69
N PHE A 55 2.39 -4.57 10.63
CA PHE A 55 1.35 -5.08 9.74
C PHE A 55 0.92 -6.50 10.12
N PRO A 56 -0.27 -6.94 9.68
CA PRO A 56 -0.65 -8.35 9.75
C PRO A 56 0.40 -9.25 9.08
N PRO A 57 0.65 -10.45 9.64
CA PRO A 57 -0.08 -11.09 10.75
C PRO A 57 0.43 -10.73 12.16
N PHE A 58 1.35 -9.77 12.30
CA PHE A 58 1.98 -9.46 13.60
C PHE A 58 1.25 -8.38 14.39
N ASP A 59 0.67 -7.39 13.70
CA ASP A 59 -0.21 -6.35 14.25
C ASP A 59 0.37 -5.52 15.42
N VAL A 60 1.70 -5.37 15.49
CA VAL A 60 2.37 -4.57 16.53
C VAL A 60 2.41 -3.09 16.13
N TRP A 61 1.23 -2.49 15.97
CA TRP A 61 1.04 -1.14 15.42
C TRP A 61 1.94 -0.03 16.01
N PRO A 62 2.33 -0.02 17.31
CA PRO A 62 3.20 1.03 17.85
C PRO A 62 4.58 1.08 17.18
N LEU A 63 5.05 -0.05 16.62
CA LEU A 63 6.30 -0.10 15.88
C LEU A 63 6.28 0.79 14.63
N SER A 64 5.11 1.06 14.04
CA SER A 64 4.98 2.00 12.93
C SER A 64 5.42 3.42 13.33
N ILE A 65 4.99 3.89 14.50
CA ILE A 65 5.37 5.20 15.07
C ILE A 65 6.87 5.23 15.37
N LEU A 66 7.39 4.18 16.00
CA LEU A 66 8.81 4.10 16.38
C LEU A 66 9.72 4.02 15.15
N ALA A 67 9.32 3.30 14.11
CA ALA A 67 10.06 3.18 12.86
C ALA A 67 10.14 4.53 12.13
N VAL A 68 9.04 5.29 12.06
CA VAL A 68 9.03 6.65 11.53
C VAL A 68 9.96 7.56 12.34
N ALA A 69 9.88 7.51 13.67
CA ALA A 69 10.75 8.28 14.55
C ALA A 69 12.23 7.97 14.29
N ALA A 70 12.57 6.69 14.19
CA ALA A 70 13.93 6.24 13.91
C ALA A 70 14.43 6.77 12.56
N LEU A 71 13.66 6.60 11.47
CA LEU A 71 14.07 7.10 10.15
C LEU A 71 14.27 8.62 10.14
N ALA A 72 13.39 9.37 10.82
CA ALA A 72 13.53 10.82 10.96
C ALA A 72 14.82 11.22 11.71
N LEU A 73 15.16 10.53 12.80
CA LEU A 73 16.42 10.74 13.54
C LEU A 73 17.66 10.34 12.71
N LEU A 74 17.54 9.26 11.94
CA LEU A 74 18.59 8.73 11.09
C LEU A 74 18.89 9.61 9.87
N THR A 75 17.91 10.35 9.36
CA THR A 75 18.10 11.24 8.20
C THR A 75 18.45 12.67 8.60
N ARG A 76 18.20 13.06 9.86
CA ARG A 76 18.46 14.42 10.35
C ARG A 76 19.91 14.85 10.21
N GLY A 77 20.11 16.06 9.69
CA GLY A 77 21.44 16.66 9.53
C GLY A 77 22.34 15.89 8.57
N ARG A 78 21.76 15.10 7.65
CA ARG A 78 22.47 14.41 6.56
C ARG A 78 22.27 15.18 5.24
N THR A 79 22.98 14.74 4.21
CA THR A 79 22.74 15.19 2.83
C THR A 79 21.56 14.42 2.24
N ALA A 80 20.91 14.96 1.21
CA ALA A 80 19.84 14.26 0.50
C ALA A 80 20.27 12.87 0.02
N ARG A 81 21.49 12.73 -0.52
CA ARG A 81 22.06 11.44 -0.95
C ARG A 81 22.18 10.43 0.19
N HIS A 82 22.68 10.86 1.35
CA HIS A 82 22.74 9.97 2.53
C HIS A 82 21.36 9.65 3.07
N GLY A 83 20.44 10.61 3.04
CA GLY A 83 19.03 10.40 3.38
C GLY A 83 18.40 9.34 2.48
N ALA A 84 18.63 9.44 1.17
CA ALA A 84 18.14 8.48 0.19
C ALA A 84 18.63 7.06 0.47
N TRP A 85 19.93 6.90 0.73
CA TRP A 85 20.47 5.60 1.10
C TRP A 85 19.84 5.03 2.37
N LEU A 86 19.68 5.85 3.41
CA LEU A 86 19.08 5.38 4.66
C LEU A 86 17.59 5.04 4.50
N GLY A 87 16.86 5.81 3.69
CA GLY A 87 15.49 5.49 3.30
C GLY A 87 15.40 4.20 2.51
N PHE A 88 16.31 3.97 1.56
CA PHE A 88 16.40 2.71 0.82
C PHE A 88 16.72 1.53 1.74
N ALA A 89 17.75 1.66 2.59
CA ALA A 89 18.14 0.62 3.54
C ALA A 89 17.04 0.31 4.58
N PHE A 90 16.18 1.29 4.88
CA PHE A 90 14.95 1.09 5.65
C PHE A 90 13.88 0.35 4.84
N GLY A 91 13.62 0.80 3.61
CA GLY A 91 12.55 0.28 2.76
C GLY A 91 12.75 -1.16 2.30
N VAL A 92 13.97 -1.58 1.96
CA VAL A 92 14.24 -2.93 1.45
C VAL A 92 13.77 -4.03 2.40
N PRO A 93 14.25 -4.12 3.65
CA PRO A 93 13.80 -5.17 4.55
C PRO A 93 12.33 -5.02 4.97
N PHE A 94 11.80 -3.78 5.00
CA PHE A 94 10.38 -3.53 5.22
C PHE A 94 9.53 -4.23 4.15
N PHE A 95 9.75 -3.90 2.87
CA PHE A 95 8.95 -4.46 1.79
C PHE A 95 9.24 -5.94 1.54
N VAL A 96 10.48 -6.41 1.68
CA VAL A 96 10.78 -7.84 1.52
C VAL A 96 10.00 -8.69 2.51
N LEU A 97 9.87 -8.25 3.76
CA LEU A 97 9.07 -8.97 4.76
C LEU A 97 7.57 -8.80 4.50
N LEU A 98 7.12 -7.55 4.30
CA LEU A 98 5.71 -7.23 4.05
C LEU A 98 5.14 -7.98 2.84
N LEU A 99 5.92 -8.05 1.75
CA LEU A 99 5.56 -8.63 0.46
C LEU A 99 6.02 -10.07 0.30
N SER A 100 6.52 -10.70 1.36
CA SER A 100 6.95 -12.11 1.34
C SER A 100 5.82 -13.06 0.95
N TRP A 101 4.57 -12.60 0.99
CA TRP A 101 3.42 -13.31 0.46
C TRP A 101 3.42 -13.50 -1.06
N LEU A 102 4.19 -12.72 -1.84
CA LEU A 102 4.39 -12.95 -3.28
C LEU A 102 5.29 -14.16 -3.59
N ARG A 103 5.87 -14.82 -2.58
CA ARG A 103 6.77 -15.96 -2.79
C ARG A 103 6.21 -17.11 -3.65
N PRO A 104 4.89 -17.41 -3.71
CA PRO A 104 4.37 -18.44 -4.63
C PRO A 104 4.55 -18.07 -6.11
N VAL A 105 4.57 -16.77 -6.44
CA VAL A 105 4.89 -16.27 -7.79
C VAL A 105 6.40 -16.30 -8.03
N GLY A 106 7.18 -15.98 -7.00
CA GLY A 106 8.63 -16.12 -6.99
C GLY A 106 9.34 -15.10 -6.08
N TRP A 107 10.47 -15.52 -5.53
CA TRP A 107 11.33 -14.63 -4.72
C TRP A 107 11.94 -13.49 -5.52
N ASP A 108 12.17 -13.70 -6.82
CA ASP A 108 12.63 -12.67 -7.74
C ASP A 108 11.58 -11.56 -7.92
N ALA A 109 10.29 -11.91 -8.05
CA ALA A 109 9.19 -10.94 -8.08
C ALA A 109 9.07 -10.21 -6.73
N THR A 110 9.13 -10.96 -5.63
CA THR A 110 9.09 -10.41 -4.27
C THR A 110 10.19 -9.37 -4.04
N VAL A 111 11.45 -9.73 -4.34
CA VAL A 111 12.60 -8.84 -4.18
C VAL A 111 12.53 -7.69 -5.18
N GLY A 112 12.21 -7.96 -6.45
CA GLY A 112 12.12 -6.95 -7.50
C GLY A 112 11.12 -5.84 -7.15
N LEU A 113 9.89 -6.22 -6.78
CA LEU A 113 8.87 -5.27 -6.32
C LEU A 113 9.32 -4.55 -5.05
N SER A 114 9.87 -5.27 -4.07
CA SER A 114 10.37 -4.66 -2.83
C SER A 114 11.46 -3.61 -3.06
N LEU A 115 12.34 -3.83 -4.03
CA LEU A 115 13.38 -2.86 -4.41
C LEU A 115 12.77 -1.61 -5.04
N ILE A 116 11.77 -1.76 -5.93
CA ILE A 116 11.04 -0.65 -6.55
C ILE A 116 10.31 0.16 -5.48
N GLU A 117 9.56 -0.50 -4.60
CA GLU A 117 8.85 0.14 -3.49
C GLU A 117 9.81 0.87 -2.54
N ALA A 118 10.99 0.28 -2.26
CA ALA A 118 12.02 0.91 -1.46
C ALA A 118 12.61 2.19 -2.08
N LEU A 119 12.47 2.43 -3.40
CA LEU A 119 12.87 3.69 -4.02
C LEU A 119 12.02 4.86 -3.56
N PHE A 120 10.71 4.66 -3.31
CA PHE A 120 9.86 5.70 -2.72
C PHE A 120 10.33 6.06 -1.30
N LEU A 121 10.77 5.06 -0.54
CA LEU A 121 11.34 5.28 0.79
C LEU A 121 12.73 5.94 0.72
N ALA A 122 13.48 5.72 -0.37
CA ALA A 122 14.68 6.49 -0.66
C ALA A 122 14.36 7.97 -0.93
N LEU A 123 13.34 8.26 -1.75
CA LEU A 123 12.88 9.65 -1.96
C LEU A 123 12.42 10.30 -0.65
N MET A 124 11.68 9.56 0.18
CA MET A 124 11.29 9.97 1.52
C MET A 124 12.50 10.29 2.39
N GLY A 125 13.49 9.40 2.45
CA GLY A 125 14.72 9.62 3.22
C GLY A 125 15.50 10.86 2.76
N ALA A 126 15.53 11.13 1.44
CA ALA A 126 16.12 12.34 0.89
C ALA A 126 15.33 13.60 1.31
N GLY A 127 14.00 13.55 1.23
CA GLY A 127 13.08 14.61 1.64
C GLY A 127 13.21 14.94 3.12
N LEU A 128 13.25 13.93 3.99
CA LEU A 128 13.49 14.10 5.43
C LEU A 128 14.84 14.78 5.71
N ALA A 129 15.91 14.36 5.02
CA ALA A 129 17.22 14.99 5.19
C ALA A 129 17.22 16.47 4.77
N LEU A 130 16.54 16.82 3.67
CA LEU A 130 16.40 18.20 3.19
C LEU A 130 15.55 19.06 4.13
N THR A 131 14.34 18.61 4.45
CA THR A 131 13.35 19.35 5.24
C THR A 131 13.66 19.37 6.74
N SER A 132 14.57 18.51 7.23
CA SER A 132 15.05 18.53 8.63
C SER A 132 15.65 19.88 9.08
N LYS A 133 16.02 20.73 8.12
CA LYS A 133 16.57 22.07 8.32
C LYS A 133 15.52 23.17 8.39
N LEU A 134 14.28 22.89 7.97
CA LEU A 134 13.17 23.84 8.00
C LEU A 134 12.64 24.01 9.43
N ARG A 135 12.01 25.16 9.68
CA ARG A 135 11.21 25.36 10.90
C ARG A 135 10.00 24.44 10.83
N GLY A 136 9.64 23.84 11.96
CA GLY A 136 8.54 22.87 12.00
C GLY A 136 8.84 21.55 11.29
N TRP A 137 10.11 21.15 11.18
CA TRP A 137 10.51 19.90 10.50
C TRP A 137 9.72 18.63 10.88
N PRO A 138 9.19 18.43 12.11
CA PRO A 138 8.39 17.24 12.40
C PRO A 138 7.12 17.19 11.52
N LEU A 139 6.43 18.33 11.40
CA LEU A 139 5.26 18.46 10.54
C LEU A 139 5.58 18.12 9.08
N TRP A 140 6.69 18.66 8.56
CA TRP A 140 7.14 18.31 7.20
C TRP A 140 7.46 16.83 7.04
N GLY A 141 7.95 16.16 8.09
CA GLY A 141 8.14 14.72 8.07
C GLY A 141 6.83 13.94 7.94
N ALA A 142 5.76 14.38 8.61
CA ALA A 142 4.43 13.79 8.47
C ALA A 142 3.86 14.02 7.06
N VAL A 143 3.96 15.26 6.55
CA VAL A 143 3.53 15.64 5.20
C VAL A 143 4.26 14.82 4.13
N LEU A 144 5.57 14.64 4.26
CA LEU A 144 6.35 13.85 3.32
C LEU A 144 6.01 12.36 3.33
N TRP A 145 5.52 11.83 4.46
CA TRP A 145 5.06 10.44 4.51
C TRP A 145 3.77 10.27 3.70
N VAL A 146 2.82 11.19 3.83
CA VAL A 146 1.64 11.21 2.95
C VAL A 146 2.05 11.42 1.50
N THR A 147 3.03 12.28 1.24
CA THR A 147 3.52 12.55 -0.13
C THR A 147 4.08 11.29 -0.80
N GLN A 148 4.91 10.51 -0.10
CA GLN A 148 5.50 9.31 -0.70
C GLN A 148 4.45 8.21 -0.92
N GLU A 149 3.49 8.04 0.00
CA GLU A 149 2.37 7.11 -0.19
C GLU A 149 1.53 7.56 -1.37
N TRP A 150 1.15 8.85 -1.43
CA TRP A 150 0.40 9.41 -2.55
C TRP A 150 1.05 9.12 -3.92
N MET A 151 2.39 9.21 -4.01
CA MET A 151 3.13 8.88 -5.24
C MET A 151 3.10 7.37 -5.54
N ARG A 152 3.37 6.55 -4.53
CA ARG A 152 3.52 5.09 -4.64
C ARG A 152 2.20 4.41 -4.92
N ASP A 153 1.12 4.92 -4.36
CA ASP A 153 -0.25 4.47 -4.55
C ASP A 153 -0.76 4.76 -5.98
N ARG A 154 -0.02 5.52 -6.81
CA ARG A 154 -0.43 5.94 -8.17
C ARG A 154 0.58 5.65 -9.28
N LEU A 155 1.85 5.45 -8.94
CA LEU A 155 2.94 5.33 -9.90
C LEU A 155 3.85 4.15 -9.57
N PRO A 156 4.39 3.44 -10.58
CA PRO A 156 3.90 3.35 -11.97
C PRO A 156 2.67 2.43 -12.08
N PHE A 157 2.04 2.38 -13.27
CA PHE A 157 0.99 1.41 -13.61
C PHE A 157 -0.25 1.42 -12.70
N GLY A 158 -0.70 2.60 -12.26
CA GLY A 158 -1.80 2.70 -11.30
C GLY A 158 -1.34 2.60 -9.84
N GLY A 159 -0.08 2.25 -9.58
CA GLY A 159 0.55 2.28 -8.26
C GLY A 159 0.36 1.00 -7.44
N PHE A 160 0.90 1.01 -6.22
CA PHE A 160 0.90 -0.12 -5.31
C PHE A 160 0.70 0.32 -3.84
N PRO A 161 -0.55 0.45 -3.37
CA PRO A 161 -0.87 1.03 -2.06
C PRO A 161 -0.53 0.15 -0.84
N TRP A 162 0.06 -1.02 -1.04
CA TRP A 162 0.43 -1.92 0.05
C TRP A 162 1.43 -1.27 1.00
N GLY A 163 1.36 -1.53 2.31
CA GLY A 163 2.36 -1.00 3.25
C GLY A 163 2.19 0.48 3.66
N ARG A 164 1.06 1.10 3.36
CA ARG A 164 0.69 2.42 3.93
C ARG A 164 0.59 2.32 5.45
N LEU A 165 1.03 3.37 6.17
CA LEU A 165 0.96 3.39 7.64
C LEU A 165 -0.46 3.23 8.17
N ALA A 166 -1.45 3.69 7.41
CA ALA A 166 -2.87 3.52 7.72
C ALA A 166 -3.27 2.04 7.84
N PHE A 167 -2.75 1.17 6.99
CA PHE A 167 -3.09 -0.26 6.99
C PHE A 167 -2.40 -1.06 8.10
N ALA A 168 -1.37 -0.50 8.76
CA ALA A 168 -0.85 -1.01 10.03
C ALA A 168 -1.66 -0.55 11.25
N ASN A 169 -2.63 0.36 11.08
CA ASN A 169 -3.37 1.03 12.14
C ASN A 169 -4.89 0.88 11.96
N THR A 170 -5.34 -0.37 11.88
CA THR A 170 -6.73 -0.75 11.56
C THR A 170 -7.49 -1.28 12.79
N ALA A 171 -6.80 -1.34 13.93
CA ALA A 171 -7.32 -1.72 15.25
C ALA A 171 -6.65 -0.88 16.35
N SER A 172 -6.36 0.40 16.07
CA SER A 172 -5.60 1.26 16.97
C SER A 172 -6.38 2.53 17.32
N PRO A 173 -5.94 3.30 18.34
CA PRO A 173 -6.53 4.59 18.67
C PRO A 173 -6.57 5.58 17.49
N LEU A 174 -5.75 5.35 16.47
CA LEU A 174 -5.65 6.19 15.27
C LEU A 174 -6.68 5.82 14.19
N THR A 175 -7.24 4.60 14.21
CA THR A 175 -8.17 4.12 13.18
C THR A 175 -9.39 5.04 12.97
N PRO A 176 -10.04 5.59 14.02
CA PRO A 176 -11.18 6.50 13.84
C PRO A 176 -10.90 7.74 12.98
N LEU A 177 -9.64 8.19 12.88
CA LEU A 177 -9.27 9.31 12.02
C LEU A 177 -9.59 9.05 10.54
N ALA A 178 -9.70 7.79 10.12
CA ALA A 178 -10.10 7.42 8.77
C ALA A 178 -11.48 8.02 8.39
N ALA A 179 -12.41 8.14 9.35
CA ALA A 179 -13.73 8.75 9.10
C ALA A 179 -13.65 10.27 8.80
N LEU A 180 -12.53 10.93 9.13
CA LEU A 180 -12.34 12.36 8.90
C LEU A 180 -11.60 12.68 7.61
N GLY A 181 -10.59 11.90 7.26
CA GLY A 181 -9.72 12.20 6.12
C GLY A 181 -9.10 10.97 5.47
N GLY A 182 -9.73 9.81 5.64
CA GLY A 182 -9.33 8.55 5.03
C GLY A 182 -7.99 8.02 5.51
N ALA A 183 -7.46 7.06 4.75
CA ALA A 183 -6.11 6.54 4.95
C ALA A 183 -5.01 7.63 5.03
N PRO A 184 -5.02 8.70 4.21
CA PRO A 184 -4.00 9.75 4.28
C PRO A 184 -3.92 10.45 5.64
N LEU A 185 -5.04 10.69 6.31
CA LEU A 185 -5.05 11.33 7.63
C LEU A 185 -4.51 10.40 8.72
N VAL A 186 -4.82 9.10 8.65
CA VAL A 186 -4.24 8.11 9.57
C VAL A 186 -2.72 8.05 9.37
N THR A 187 -2.24 7.97 8.12
CA THR A 187 -0.81 8.03 7.80
C THR A 187 -0.17 9.30 8.36
N PHE A 188 -0.80 10.47 8.15
CA PHE A 188 -0.30 11.73 8.67
C PHE A 188 -0.17 11.71 10.20
N ALA A 189 -1.17 11.18 10.91
CA ALA A 189 -1.16 11.13 12.37
C ALA A 189 -0.12 10.14 12.92
N VAL A 190 0.05 8.97 12.29
CA VAL A 190 1.12 8.01 12.64
C VAL A 190 2.49 8.66 12.45
N ALA A 191 2.72 9.25 11.27
CA ALA A 191 4.00 9.85 10.94
C ALA A 191 4.29 11.12 11.76
N GLY A 192 3.26 11.92 12.03
CA GLY A 192 3.30 13.08 12.93
C GLY A 192 3.67 12.68 14.35
N SER A 193 3.05 11.61 14.88
CA SER A 193 3.40 11.07 16.19
C SER A 193 4.87 10.63 16.24
N GLY A 194 5.34 9.90 15.23
CA GLY A 194 6.74 9.44 15.14
C GLY A 194 7.74 10.60 15.06
N THR A 195 7.47 11.59 14.22
CA THR A 195 8.37 12.74 14.04
C THR A 195 8.37 13.70 15.24
N LEU A 196 7.24 13.86 15.93
CA LEU A 196 7.16 14.60 17.20
C LEU A 196 7.90 13.89 18.33
N LEU A 197 7.82 12.55 18.40
CA LEU A 197 8.64 11.74 19.32
C LEU A 197 10.12 11.90 19.02
N ALA A 198 10.52 11.86 17.76
CA ALA A 198 11.90 12.15 17.35
C ALA A 198 12.34 13.57 17.78
N TRP A 199 11.45 14.55 17.68
CA TRP A 199 11.74 15.92 18.13
C TRP A 199 11.91 16.02 19.64
N ALA A 200 11.04 15.37 20.42
CA ALA A 200 11.15 15.29 21.87
C ALA A 200 12.45 14.59 22.30
N ALA A 201 12.79 13.45 21.67
CA ALA A 201 14.01 12.70 21.97
C ALA A 201 15.27 13.54 21.73
N LEU A 202 15.33 14.30 20.62
CA LEU A 202 16.47 15.19 20.33
C LEU A 202 16.59 16.32 21.36
N ALA A 203 15.47 16.89 21.79
CA ALA A 203 15.44 17.94 22.80
C ALA A 203 15.92 17.41 24.16
N ALA A 204 15.46 16.23 24.57
CA ALA A 204 15.88 15.55 25.79
C ALA A 204 17.37 15.17 25.79
N VAL A 205 17.87 14.60 24.69
CA VAL A 205 19.29 14.24 24.55
C VAL A 205 20.18 15.47 24.60
N ARG A 206 19.75 16.59 23.99
CA ARG A 206 20.49 17.86 24.06
C ARG A 206 20.53 18.41 25.48
N ALA A 207 19.42 18.39 26.20
CA ALA A 207 19.34 18.81 27.59
C ALA A 207 20.33 18.02 28.47
N ARG A 208 20.26 16.68 28.38
CA ARG A 208 21.19 15.78 29.11
C ARG A 208 22.66 16.00 28.76
N ARG A 209 23.00 16.28 27.50
CA ARG A 209 24.40 16.52 27.09
C ARG A 209 24.95 17.88 27.52
N THR A 210 24.06 18.83 27.79
CA THR A 210 24.43 20.19 28.22
C THR A 210 24.18 20.41 29.70
N ASP A 211 23.77 19.36 30.42
CA ASP A 211 23.37 19.39 31.83
C ASP A 211 22.37 20.51 32.15
N THR A 212 21.42 20.73 31.23
CA THR A 212 20.36 21.73 31.36
C THR A 212 19.03 21.08 31.64
N GLU A 213 18.10 21.85 32.21
CA GLU A 213 16.71 21.43 32.40
C GLU A 213 16.06 21.04 31.07
N LEU A 214 15.07 20.14 31.16
CA LEU A 214 14.31 19.68 30.00
C LEU A 214 13.60 20.86 29.32
N PRO A 215 13.94 21.19 28.06
CA PRO A 215 13.32 22.32 27.39
C PRO A 215 11.85 22.02 27.12
N TRP A 216 11.02 23.07 27.06
CA TRP A 216 9.58 22.98 26.72
C TRP A 216 9.30 22.15 25.46
N ARG A 217 10.24 22.12 24.51
CA ARG A 217 10.17 21.34 23.27
C ARG A 217 10.05 19.84 23.52
N THR A 218 10.66 19.32 24.59
CA THR A 218 10.52 17.91 24.95
C THR A 218 9.08 17.60 25.35
N ALA A 219 8.50 18.43 26.21
CA ALA A 219 7.11 18.30 26.64
C ALA A 219 6.15 18.45 25.45
N VAL A 220 6.31 19.49 24.62
CA VAL A 220 5.43 19.71 23.46
C VAL A 220 5.54 18.58 22.44
N GLY A 221 6.75 18.07 22.17
CA GLY A 221 6.90 16.92 21.27
C GLY A 221 6.25 15.64 21.82
N ALA A 222 6.46 15.33 23.10
CA ALA A 222 5.92 14.12 23.72
C ALA A 222 4.38 14.20 23.88
N VAL A 223 3.87 15.32 24.40
CA VAL A 223 2.43 15.57 24.56
C VAL A 223 1.76 15.66 23.19
N GLY A 224 2.39 16.30 22.20
CA GLY A 224 1.85 16.38 20.84
C GLY A 224 1.73 15.01 20.17
N ALA A 225 2.75 14.15 20.33
CA ALA A 225 2.69 12.78 19.81
C ALA A 225 1.60 11.96 20.51
N LEU A 226 1.51 12.05 21.84
CA LEU A 226 0.45 11.37 22.60
C LEU A 226 -0.94 11.89 22.22
N ALA A 227 -1.09 13.21 22.05
CA ALA A 227 -2.34 13.83 21.64
C ALA A 227 -2.78 13.34 20.25
N LEU A 228 -1.87 13.23 19.28
CA LEU A 228 -2.19 12.66 17.97
C LEU A 228 -2.62 11.20 18.03
N VAL A 229 -2.04 10.39 18.93
CA VAL A 229 -2.49 9.00 19.12
C VAL A 229 -3.87 8.95 19.76
N LEU A 230 -4.11 9.76 20.79
CA LEU A 230 -5.34 9.71 21.57
C LEU A 230 -6.52 10.45 20.92
N VAL A 231 -6.27 11.36 19.97
CA VAL A 231 -7.33 12.17 19.34
C VAL A 231 -8.39 11.31 18.65
N GLY A 232 -8.03 10.13 18.15
CA GLY A 232 -9.00 9.25 17.50
C GLY A 232 -10.11 8.76 18.44
N TYR A 233 -9.87 8.68 19.75
CA TYR A 233 -10.95 8.38 20.72
C TYR A 233 -12.02 9.47 20.81
N ALA A 234 -11.70 10.70 20.40
CA ALA A 234 -12.66 11.80 20.34
C ALA A 234 -13.36 11.92 18.98
N VAL A 235 -12.96 11.11 17.98
CA VAL A 235 -13.55 11.16 16.65
C VAL A 235 -14.85 10.34 16.63
N PRO A 236 -15.98 10.95 16.25
CA PRO A 236 -17.23 10.22 16.11
C PRO A 236 -17.13 9.30 14.88
N VAL A 237 -17.36 8.00 15.08
CA VAL A 237 -17.51 7.01 14.01
C VAL A 237 -18.99 6.66 13.93
N PRO A 238 -19.76 7.27 13.01
CA PRO A 238 -21.19 7.06 12.96
C PRO A 238 -21.52 5.65 12.44
N THR A 239 -22.19 4.85 13.27
CA THR A 239 -22.55 3.46 12.94
C THR A 239 -24.06 3.20 12.87
N SER A 240 -24.90 4.12 13.36
CA SER A 240 -26.36 3.96 13.43
C SER A 240 -27.04 3.79 12.08
N ALA A 241 -27.85 2.76 11.90
CA ALA A 241 -28.63 2.52 10.68
C ALA A 241 -30.09 2.24 11.01
N ASP A 242 -30.99 2.71 10.16
CA ASP A 242 -32.43 2.44 10.28
C ASP A 242 -32.80 1.09 9.64
N ASP A 243 -32.04 0.69 8.62
CA ASP A 243 -32.25 -0.55 7.87
C ASP A 243 -31.11 -1.55 8.11
N THR A 244 -31.44 -2.83 7.99
CA THR A 244 -30.46 -3.93 8.00
C THR A 244 -30.76 -4.92 6.88
N VAL A 245 -29.75 -5.70 6.46
CA VAL A 245 -29.91 -6.81 5.54
C VAL A 245 -29.30 -8.09 6.12
N LYS A 246 -29.98 -9.23 5.95
CA LYS A 246 -29.40 -10.55 6.23
C LYS A 246 -28.59 -11.01 5.02
N VAL A 247 -27.31 -11.27 5.22
CA VAL A 247 -26.39 -11.69 4.16
C VAL A 247 -25.82 -13.06 4.46
N ALA A 248 -25.58 -13.84 3.41
CA ALA A 248 -24.76 -15.04 3.47
C ALA A 248 -23.53 -14.90 2.57
N LEU A 249 -22.33 -15.10 3.12
CA LEU A 249 -21.07 -15.12 2.36
C LEU A 249 -20.64 -16.58 2.18
N VAL A 250 -20.46 -17.02 0.94
CA VAL A 250 -20.15 -18.43 0.61
C VAL A 250 -18.68 -18.59 0.27
N GLN A 251 -17.95 -19.32 1.10
CA GLN A 251 -16.57 -19.73 0.88
C GLN A 251 -16.55 -21.19 0.44
N GLY A 252 -16.40 -21.43 -0.86
CA GLY A 252 -16.42 -22.75 -1.48
C GLY A 252 -15.13 -23.54 -1.26
N ASN A 253 -14.00 -22.83 -1.11
CA ASN A 253 -12.64 -23.35 -1.06
C ASN A 253 -12.12 -23.91 -2.40
N VAL A 254 -10.82 -24.18 -2.45
CA VAL A 254 -10.13 -24.87 -3.56
C VAL A 254 -9.39 -26.09 -3.03
N ASP A 255 -9.24 -27.13 -3.84
CA ASP A 255 -8.52 -28.34 -3.45
C ASP A 255 -7.02 -28.11 -3.17
N ARG A 256 -6.39 -27.19 -3.91
CA ARG A 256 -4.97 -26.85 -3.77
C ARG A 256 -4.74 -25.35 -3.93
N PRO A 257 -3.99 -24.71 -3.01
CA PRO A 257 -3.57 -23.31 -3.18
C PRO A 257 -2.44 -23.19 -4.22
N GLY A 258 -2.14 -21.96 -4.63
CA GLY A 258 -1.07 -21.64 -5.58
C GLY A 258 -1.61 -21.18 -6.94
N MET A 259 -0.73 -21.05 -7.94
CA MET A 259 -1.09 -20.48 -9.26
C MET A 259 -1.99 -21.38 -10.12
N ASP A 260 -2.11 -22.67 -9.78
CA ASP A 260 -2.84 -23.66 -10.59
C ASP A 260 -4.23 -24.00 -10.00
N PHE A 261 -4.77 -23.11 -9.14
CA PHE A 261 -6.02 -23.34 -8.41
C PHE A 261 -7.28 -23.45 -9.31
N LEU A 262 -7.23 -22.88 -10.52
CA LEU A 262 -8.26 -23.03 -11.57
C LEU A 262 -7.97 -24.18 -12.53
N GLY A 263 -7.09 -25.12 -12.17
CA GLY A 263 -6.61 -26.16 -13.08
C GLY A 263 -7.64 -27.22 -13.48
N ARG A 264 -8.82 -27.25 -12.85
CA ARG A 264 -9.92 -28.18 -13.16
C ARG A 264 -11.22 -27.39 -13.38
N PRO A 265 -11.71 -27.33 -14.63
CA PRO A 265 -12.95 -26.63 -14.96
C PRO A 265 -14.10 -27.07 -14.06
N MET A 266 -15.01 -26.16 -13.73
CA MET A 266 -16.20 -26.37 -12.91
C MET A 266 -15.96 -26.66 -11.43
N GLU A 267 -14.78 -27.07 -10.98
CA GLU A 267 -14.58 -27.51 -9.59
C GLU A 267 -14.86 -26.40 -8.57
N VAL A 268 -14.28 -25.20 -8.80
CA VAL A 268 -14.46 -24.06 -7.91
C VAL A 268 -15.94 -23.65 -7.90
N LEU A 269 -16.56 -23.64 -9.07
CA LEU A 269 -18.00 -23.37 -9.22
C LEU A 269 -18.84 -24.38 -8.44
N ASP A 270 -18.58 -25.67 -8.60
CA ASP A 270 -19.29 -26.74 -7.91
C ASP A 270 -19.14 -26.63 -6.40
N ASN A 271 -17.96 -26.22 -5.90
CA ASN A 271 -17.75 -26.00 -4.48
C ASN A 271 -18.64 -24.88 -3.92
N HIS A 272 -18.71 -23.73 -4.59
CA HIS A 272 -19.57 -22.60 -4.18
C HIS A 272 -21.06 -22.94 -4.30
N ALA A 273 -21.43 -23.61 -5.38
CA ALA A 273 -22.79 -23.97 -5.67
C ALA A 273 -23.30 -25.06 -4.68
N THR A 274 -22.48 -26.06 -4.36
CA THR A 274 -22.78 -27.09 -3.34
C THR A 274 -22.92 -26.48 -1.94
N ALA A 275 -22.03 -25.54 -1.57
CA ALA A 275 -22.13 -24.83 -0.30
C ALA A 275 -23.43 -24.00 -0.21
N THR A 276 -23.87 -23.42 -1.32
CA THR A 276 -25.11 -22.66 -1.43
C THR A 276 -26.35 -23.55 -1.34
N GLU A 277 -26.34 -24.73 -1.97
CA GLU A 277 -27.41 -25.73 -1.84
C GLU A 277 -27.51 -26.28 -0.42
N LYS A 278 -26.38 -26.50 0.25
CA LYS A 278 -26.35 -26.87 1.66
C LYS A 278 -26.96 -25.76 2.53
N LEU A 279 -26.63 -24.49 2.26
CA LEU A 279 -27.26 -23.35 2.93
C LEU A 279 -28.79 -23.37 2.71
N ALA A 280 -29.25 -23.61 1.48
CA ALA A 280 -30.67 -23.72 1.18
C ALA A 280 -31.36 -24.84 1.97
N ALA A 281 -30.73 -26.02 2.06
CA ALA A 281 -31.22 -27.14 2.86
C ALA A 281 -31.26 -26.81 4.37
N ASP A 282 -30.25 -26.12 4.89
CA ASP A 282 -30.20 -25.70 6.30
C ASP A 282 -31.25 -24.63 6.62
N VAL A 283 -31.57 -23.74 5.67
CA VAL A 283 -32.69 -22.79 5.76
C VAL A 283 -34.03 -23.52 5.79
N ALA A 284 -34.24 -24.48 4.86
CA ALA A 284 -35.47 -25.26 4.80
C ALA A 284 -35.70 -26.12 6.07
N ALA A 285 -34.61 -26.60 6.67
CA ALA A 285 -34.62 -27.32 7.94
C ALA A 285 -34.74 -26.41 9.18
N GLY A 286 -34.77 -25.08 9.01
CA GLY A 286 -34.87 -24.12 10.11
C GLY A 286 -33.62 -24.02 10.99
N LYS A 287 -32.46 -24.53 10.52
CA LYS A 287 -31.19 -24.47 11.27
C LYS A 287 -30.55 -23.09 11.22
N VAL A 288 -30.79 -22.36 10.12
CA VAL A 288 -30.32 -20.99 9.90
C VAL A 288 -31.47 -20.14 9.37
N ALA A 289 -31.45 -18.84 9.67
CA ALA A 289 -32.43 -17.91 9.11
C ALA A 289 -32.21 -17.74 7.61
N LYS A 290 -33.29 -17.61 6.84
CA LYS A 290 -33.19 -17.31 5.40
C LYS A 290 -32.48 -15.96 5.19
N PRO A 291 -31.34 -15.91 4.47
CA PRO A 291 -30.71 -14.64 4.11
C PRO A 291 -31.60 -13.86 3.15
N ASP A 292 -31.38 -12.55 3.02
CA ASP A 292 -32.03 -11.74 2.00
C ASP A 292 -31.23 -11.75 0.69
N VAL A 293 -29.92 -11.97 0.78
CA VAL A 293 -28.97 -12.04 -0.35
C VAL A 293 -27.82 -13.02 -0.06
N VAL A 294 -27.25 -13.59 -1.12
CA VAL A 294 -26.03 -14.43 -1.06
C VAL A 294 -24.90 -13.75 -1.85
N ILE A 295 -23.66 -13.90 -1.39
CA ILE A 295 -22.48 -13.36 -2.07
C ILE A 295 -21.45 -14.48 -2.25
N TRP A 296 -21.07 -14.70 -3.50
CA TRP A 296 -19.97 -15.57 -3.90
C TRP A 296 -18.71 -14.72 -4.15
N PRO A 297 -17.51 -15.30 -4.00
CA PRO A 297 -16.24 -14.60 -4.17
C PRO A 297 -15.88 -14.37 -5.64
N GLU A 298 -14.76 -13.69 -5.85
CA GLU A 298 -14.13 -13.49 -7.16
C GLU A 298 -13.76 -14.84 -7.78
N ASN A 299 -14.00 -14.99 -9.09
CA ASN A 299 -13.75 -16.21 -9.84
C ASN A 299 -14.38 -17.46 -9.19
N ALA A 300 -15.58 -17.29 -8.61
CA ALA A 300 -16.39 -18.42 -8.15
C ALA A 300 -16.80 -19.31 -9.33
N SER A 301 -17.01 -18.71 -10.51
CA SER A 301 -16.98 -19.41 -11.79
C SER A 301 -15.69 -19.09 -12.54
N ASP A 302 -14.96 -20.13 -12.94
CA ASP A 302 -13.76 -20.07 -13.78
C ASP A 302 -14.08 -20.13 -15.27
N LEU A 303 -15.34 -20.44 -15.60
CA LEU A 303 -15.91 -20.44 -16.94
C LEU A 303 -16.90 -19.29 -17.11
N ASP A 304 -17.00 -18.78 -18.34
CA ASP A 304 -17.95 -17.73 -18.69
C ASP A 304 -19.38 -18.31 -18.72
N PRO A 305 -20.26 -17.91 -17.79
CA PRO A 305 -21.61 -18.44 -17.72
C PRO A 305 -22.50 -17.96 -18.88
N PHE A 306 -22.13 -16.94 -19.63
CA PHE A 306 -22.89 -16.50 -20.81
C PHE A 306 -22.61 -17.36 -22.04
N THR A 307 -21.45 -18.02 -22.10
CA THR A 307 -21.03 -18.84 -23.25
C THR A 307 -20.95 -20.33 -22.93
N ASP A 308 -20.80 -20.72 -21.66
CA ASP A 308 -20.81 -22.11 -21.19
C ASP A 308 -22.18 -22.49 -20.57
N PRO A 309 -22.98 -23.35 -21.23
CA PRO A 309 -24.30 -23.74 -20.72
C PRO A 309 -24.26 -24.55 -19.42
N ALA A 310 -23.17 -25.28 -19.15
CA ALA A 310 -23.03 -26.07 -17.94
C ALA A 310 -22.76 -25.15 -16.74
N ALA A 311 -21.88 -24.16 -16.90
CA ALA A 311 -21.65 -23.14 -15.88
C ALA A 311 -22.94 -22.34 -15.59
N TYR A 312 -23.65 -21.90 -16.64
CA TYR A 312 -24.95 -21.23 -16.48
C TYR A 312 -25.92 -22.08 -15.65
N ALA A 313 -26.14 -23.33 -16.06
CA ALA A 313 -27.11 -24.21 -15.42
C ALA A 313 -26.75 -24.48 -13.96
N ARG A 314 -25.46 -24.65 -13.65
CA ARG A 314 -24.97 -24.90 -12.30
C ARG A 314 -25.19 -23.71 -11.36
N ILE A 315 -24.90 -22.50 -11.84
CA ILE A 315 -25.16 -21.26 -11.09
C ILE A 315 -26.67 -21.10 -10.87
N ASP A 316 -27.46 -21.23 -11.95
CA ASP A 316 -28.90 -21.03 -11.93
C ASP A 316 -29.60 -22.02 -10.99
N GLU A 317 -29.16 -23.29 -10.94
CA GLU A 317 -29.63 -24.30 -9.99
C GLU A 317 -29.39 -23.88 -8.54
N ALA A 318 -28.16 -23.49 -8.19
CA ALA A 318 -27.82 -23.11 -6.82
C ALA A 318 -28.55 -21.84 -6.37
N VAL A 319 -28.66 -20.83 -7.24
CA VAL A 319 -29.38 -19.58 -6.96
C VAL A 319 -30.88 -19.85 -6.79
N LYS A 320 -31.48 -20.71 -7.62
CA LYS A 320 -32.88 -21.15 -7.46
C LYS A 320 -33.10 -21.95 -6.19
N ALA A 321 -32.15 -22.80 -5.79
CA ALA A 321 -32.23 -23.61 -4.58
C ALA A 321 -32.31 -22.73 -3.32
N VAL A 322 -31.43 -21.71 -3.21
CA VAL A 322 -31.47 -20.77 -2.06
C VAL A 322 -32.63 -19.77 -2.18
N GLY A 323 -33.08 -19.48 -3.40
CA GLY A 323 -34.29 -18.71 -3.68
C GLY A 323 -34.20 -17.25 -3.24
N VAL A 324 -33.01 -16.65 -3.36
CA VAL A 324 -32.72 -15.22 -3.14
C VAL A 324 -31.67 -14.71 -4.14
N PRO A 325 -31.62 -13.40 -4.43
CA PRO A 325 -30.60 -12.84 -5.30
C PRO A 325 -29.18 -13.13 -4.80
N THR A 326 -28.30 -13.50 -5.73
CA THR A 326 -26.91 -13.88 -5.46
C THR A 326 -25.96 -13.02 -6.28
N LEU A 327 -24.93 -12.46 -5.65
CA LEU A 327 -23.79 -11.86 -6.38
C LEU A 327 -22.79 -12.97 -6.71
N VAL A 328 -22.55 -13.20 -8.00
CA VAL A 328 -21.72 -14.28 -8.53
C VAL A 328 -20.46 -13.69 -9.15
N GLY A 329 -19.28 -14.02 -8.62
CA GLY A 329 -18.01 -13.65 -9.27
C GLY A 329 -17.66 -14.64 -10.38
N ALA A 330 -17.41 -14.15 -11.59
CA ALA A 330 -17.12 -14.98 -12.76
C ALA A 330 -16.07 -14.34 -13.68
N LEU A 331 -15.34 -15.19 -14.39
CA LEU A 331 -14.56 -14.76 -15.55
C LEU A 331 -15.47 -14.78 -16.79
N VAL A 332 -15.56 -13.66 -17.50
CA VAL A 332 -16.39 -13.47 -18.70
C VAL A 332 -15.48 -13.16 -19.89
N ASP A 333 -15.83 -13.59 -21.09
CA ASP A 333 -15.06 -13.22 -22.28
C ASP A 333 -15.07 -11.71 -22.50
N GLY A 334 -13.90 -11.14 -22.82
CA GLY A 334 -13.74 -9.71 -23.02
C GLY A 334 -14.25 -9.21 -24.38
N PRO A 335 -13.99 -7.93 -24.71
CA PRO A 335 -14.41 -7.35 -26.00
C PRO A 335 -13.78 -8.02 -27.24
N ASP A 336 -12.73 -8.82 -27.06
CA ASP A 336 -12.08 -9.62 -28.09
C ASP A 336 -11.47 -10.91 -27.50
N GLU A 337 -10.98 -11.81 -28.37
CA GLU A 337 -10.42 -13.11 -27.99
C GLU A 337 -9.15 -13.04 -27.13
N GLN A 338 -8.48 -11.88 -27.08
CA GLN A 338 -7.24 -11.67 -26.31
C GLN A 338 -7.52 -11.20 -24.88
N HIS A 339 -8.77 -10.86 -24.58
CA HIS A 339 -9.16 -10.28 -23.30
C HIS A 339 -10.19 -11.11 -22.56
N VAL A 340 -10.19 -10.94 -21.24
CA VAL A 340 -11.15 -11.53 -20.30
C VAL A 340 -11.59 -10.44 -19.33
N GLN A 341 -12.81 -10.51 -18.83
CA GLN A 341 -13.34 -9.62 -17.80
C GLN A 341 -13.51 -10.40 -16.50
N ASN A 342 -13.23 -9.74 -15.38
CA ASN A 342 -13.48 -10.27 -14.05
C ASN A 342 -14.68 -9.52 -13.48
N GLU A 343 -15.81 -10.23 -13.38
CA GLU A 343 -17.10 -9.61 -13.11
C GLU A 343 -17.77 -10.12 -11.84
N GLY A 344 -18.41 -9.21 -11.12
CA GLY A 344 -19.46 -9.52 -10.14
C GLY A 344 -20.83 -9.37 -10.81
N ILE A 345 -21.58 -10.47 -10.95
CA ILE A 345 -22.87 -10.53 -11.66
C ILE A 345 -24.00 -10.72 -10.65
N VAL A 346 -25.00 -9.84 -10.67
CA VAL A 346 -26.23 -10.06 -9.90
C VAL A 346 -27.08 -11.13 -10.60
N TRP A 347 -27.31 -12.24 -9.92
CA TRP A 347 -28.13 -13.34 -10.40
C TRP A 347 -29.43 -13.41 -9.61
N ASP A 348 -30.55 -13.21 -10.29
CA ASP A 348 -31.88 -13.29 -9.70
C ASP A 348 -32.46 -14.70 -9.89
N PRO A 349 -33.06 -15.32 -8.85
CA PRO A 349 -33.59 -16.69 -8.95
C PRO A 349 -34.76 -16.85 -9.93
N ALA A 350 -35.45 -15.75 -10.30
CA ALA A 350 -36.55 -15.77 -11.25
C ALA A 350 -36.12 -15.34 -12.66
N THR A 351 -35.26 -14.32 -12.78
CA THR A 351 -34.90 -13.75 -14.09
C THR A 351 -33.51 -14.12 -14.60
N GLY A 352 -32.67 -14.77 -13.80
CA GLY A 352 -31.30 -15.13 -14.17
C GLY A 352 -30.31 -13.96 -14.00
N PRO A 353 -29.19 -13.95 -14.76
CA PRO A 353 -28.16 -12.91 -14.64
C PRO A 353 -28.67 -11.54 -15.07
N GLY A 354 -28.27 -10.50 -14.36
CA GLY A 354 -28.70 -9.11 -14.54
C GLY A 354 -27.54 -8.13 -14.55
N ALA A 355 -27.60 -7.09 -13.72
CA ALA A 355 -26.54 -6.09 -13.61
C ALA A 355 -25.20 -6.73 -13.22
N SER A 356 -24.11 -6.24 -13.78
CA SER A 356 -22.76 -6.67 -13.43
C SER A 356 -21.82 -5.48 -13.19
N TYR A 357 -20.71 -5.76 -12.51
CA TYR A 357 -19.58 -4.87 -12.32
C TYR A 357 -18.32 -5.57 -12.82
N THR A 358 -17.61 -4.95 -13.76
CA THR A 358 -16.29 -5.41 -14.19
C THR A 358 -15.20 -4.72 -13.37
N LYS A 359 -14.23 -5.48 -12.86
CA LYS A 359 -13.04 -4.97 -12.16
C LYS A 359 -12.36 -3.83 -12.91
N GLN A 360 -12.25 -2.66 -12.30
CA GLN A 360 -11.65 -1.45 -12.86
C GLN A 360 -10.11 -1.46 -12.78
N HIS A 361 -9.53 -2.11 -11.77
CA HIS A 361 -8.08 -2.11 -11.54
C HIS A 361 -7.48 -3.53 -11.57
N PRO A 362 -7.22 -4.08 -12.77
CA PRO A 362 -6.49 -5.32 -12.92
C PRO A 362 -5.09 -5.25 -12.30
N VAL A 363 -4.63 -6.36 -11.71
CA VAL A 363 -3.33 -6.47 -11.04
C VAL A 363 -2.20 -6.55 -12.08
N PRO A 364 -1.21 -5.64 -12.06
CA PRO A 364 -0.05 -5.74 -12.95
C PRO A 364 0.73 -7.04 -12.73
N PHE A 365 1.12 -7.68 -13.83
CA PHE A 365 1.82 -8.97 -13.90
C PHE A 365 1.03 -10.20 -13.40
N GLY A 366 -0.14 -10.01 -12.78
CA GLY A 366 -1.03 -11.09 -12.35
C GLY A 366 -2.24 -11.27 -13.26
N GLU A 367 -2.87 -10.17 -13.66
CA GLU A 367 -4.07 -10.14 -14.50
C GLU A 367 -3.83 -9.50 -15.86
N TYR A 368 -2.81 -8.64 -15.97
CA TYR A 368 -2.33 -8.16 -17.26
C TYR A 368 -0.81 -8.02 -17.28
N VAL A 369 -0.20 -7.98 -18.46
CA VAL A 369 1.28 -7.86 -18.60
C VAL A 369 1.66 -6.49 -19.17
N PRO A 370 2.15 -5.54 -18.36
CA PRO A 370 2.76 -4.31 -18.87
C PRO A 370 3.90 -4.63 -19.83
N PHE A 371 3.96 -3.98 -21.00
CA PHE A 371 5.01 -4.25 -22.01
C PHE A 371 5.11 -5.75 -22.37
N ARG A 372 3.96 -6.38 -22.62
CA ARG A 372 3.82 -7.83 -22.89
C ARG A 372 4.80 -8.32 -23.97
N GLU A 373 4.98 -7.56 -25.05
CA GLU A 373 5.84 -7.95 -26.17
C GLU A 373 7.33 -8.01 -25.80
N GLU A 374 7.80 -7.17 -24.90
CA GLU A 374 9.18 -7.09 -24.47
C GLU A 374 9.46 -8.05 -23.32
N LEU A 375 8.60 -8.04 -22.29
CA LEU A 375 8.85 -8.80 -21.06
C LEU A 375 8.63 -10.30 -21.25
N SER A 376 7.66 -10.71 -22.07
CA SER A 376 7.40 -12.13 -22.33
C SER A 376 8.55 -12.84 -23.07
N LYS A 377 9.47 -12.08 -23.71
CA LYS A 377 10.69 -12.62 -24.33
C LYS A 377 11.75 -13.04 -23.30
N VAL A 378 11.73 -12.44 -22.11
CA VAL A 378 12.75 -12.61 -21.07
C VAL A 378 12.19 -13.37 -19.86
N ILE A 379 10.91 -13.21 -19.57
CA ILE A 379 10.23 -13.78 -18.40
C ILE A 379 9.15 -14.76 -18.87
N SER A 380 9.53 -16.03 -19.04
CA SER A 380 8.63 -17.07 -19.58
C SER A 380 7.36 -17.30 -18.75
N ARG A 381 7.40 -17.08 -17.42
CA ARG A 381 6.22 -17.24 -16.56
C ARG A 381 5.07 -16.27 -16.87
N LEU A 382 5.32 -15.17 -17.57
CA LEU A 382 4.26 -14.23 -17.98
C LEU A 382 3.27 -14.87 -18.95
N GLN A 383 3.66 -15.97 -19.61
CA GLN A 383 2.77 -16.78 -20.45
C GLN A 383 1.62 -17.43 -19.67
N ARG A 384 1.69 -17.48 -18.34
CA ARG A 384 0.58 -17.94 -17.48
C ARG A 384 -0.62 -16.97 -17.53
N VAL A 385 -0.40 -15.70 -17.88
CA VAL A 385 -1.46 -14.73 -18.17
C VAL A 385 -1.80 -14.83 -19.65
N ALA A 386 -2.60 -15.84 -20.01
CA ALA A 386 -2.91 -16.12 -21.42
C ALA A 386 -3.62 -14.94 -22.11
N ARG A 387 -4.67 -14.41 -21.46
CA ARG A 387 -5.44 -13.24 -21.87
C ARG A 387 -5.26 -12.12 -20.84
N ASP A 388 -5.15 -10.88 -21.31
CA ASP A 388 -5.10 -9.72 -20.41
C ASP A 388 -6.50 -9.41 -19.89
N PHE A 389 -6.61 -9.06 -18.61
CA PHE A 389 -7.88 -8.64 -18.04
C PHE A 389 -8.24 -7.24 -18.55
N TYR A 390 -9.45 -7.09 -19.09
CA TYR A 390 -9.96 -5.83 -19.58
C TYR A 390 -10.55 -5.02 -18.42
N PRO A 391 -10.10 -3.77 -18.20
CA PRO A 391 -10.60 -2.95 -17.10
C PRO A 391 -12.04 -2.49 -17.34
N GLY A 392 -12.86 -2.53 -16.29
CA GLY A 392 -14.18 -1.93 -16.26
C GLY A 392 -14.15 -0.39 -16.29
N ASP A 393 -15.24 0.22 -16.74
CA ASP A 393 -15.35 1.67 -16.95
C ASP A 393 -16.36 2.38 -16.03
N HIS A 394 -17.06 1.64 -15.17
CA HIS A 394 -18.07 2.14 -14.25
C HIS A 394 -17.87 1.59 -12.83
N ASN A 395 -18.53 2.22 -11.85
CA ASN A 395 -18.44 1.84 -10.45
C ASN A 395 -19.31 0.62 -10.13
N GLY A 396 -18.93 -0.15 -9.12
CA GLY A 396 -19.64 -1.38 -8.70
C GLY A 396 -20.92 -1.18 -7.91
N VAL A 397 -21.68 -0.09 -8.13
CA VAL A 397 -22.96 0.10 -7.42
C VAL A 397 -24.07 -0.70 -8.11
N MET A 398 -24.54 -1.74 -7.42
CA MET A 398 -25.56 -2.66 -7.94
C MET A 398 -26.68 -2.87 -6.92
N GLN A 399 -27.89 -3.14 -7.42
CA GLN A 399 -29.01 -3.56 -6.57
C GLN A 399 -28.97 -5.08 -6.42
N LEU A 400 -28.76 -5.57 -5.20
CA LEU A 400 -28.79 -6.98 -4.84
C LEU A 400 -29.91 -7.19 -3.82
N GLY A 401 -31.06 -7.69 -4.29
CA GLY A 401 -32.26 -7.83 -3.44
C GLY A 401 -32.65 -6.51 -2.78
N PRO A 402 -32.80 -6.43 -1.44
CA PRO A 402 -33.11 -5.17 -0.74
C PRO A 402 -31.88 -4.25 -0.54
N ALA A 403 -30.67 -4.72 -0.81
CA ALA A 403 -29.44 -3.98 -0.56
C ALA A 403 -28.88 -3.35 -1.85
N ARG A 404 -28.52 -2.07 -1.78
CA ARG A 404 -27.65 -1.45 -2.79
C ARG A 404 -26.20 -1.61 -2.33
N ILE A 405 -25.45 -2.45 -3.03
CA ILE A 405 -24.06 -2.75 -2.69
C ILE A 405 -23.12 -1.81 -3.44
N GLY A 406 -21.96 -1.53 -2.88
CA GLY A 406 -20.79 -1.05 -3.60
C GLY A 406 -19.78 -2.18 -3.68
N ASP A 407 -19.74 -2.86 -4.81
CA ASP A 407 -18.84 -3.98 -5.04
C ASP A 407 -17.45 -3.50 -5.46
N VAL A 408 -16.42 -4.14 -4.94
CA VAL A 408 -15.02 -3.98 -5.33
C VAL A 408 -14.36 -5.34 -5.36
N ILE A 409 -13.51 -5.57 -6.35
CA ILE A 409 -12.94 -6.90 -6.59
C ILE A 409 -11.47 -6.93 -6.14
N CYS A 410 -11.21 -7.74 -5.11
CA CYS A 410 -9.90 -8.19 -4.67
C CYS A 410 -8.93 -7.07 -4.32
N PHE A 411 -8.02 -6.74 -5.23
CA PHE A 411 -6.96 -5.76 -5.06
C PHE A 411 -7.49 -4.33 -4.94
N GLU A 412 -8.70 -4.07 -5.46
CA GLU A 412 -9.35 -2.76 -5.49
C GLU A 412 -9.66 -2.18 -4.11
N VAL A 413 -9.83 -3.01 -3.08
CA VAL A 413 -10.10 -2.54 -1.70
C VAL A 413 -8.94 -1.70 -1.15
N ALA A 414 -7.74 -1.85 -1.71
CA ALA A 414 -6.56 -1.07 -1.33
C ALA A 414 -6.56 0.34 -1.94
N TYR A 415 -7.41 0.63 -2.93
CA TYR A 415 -7.47 1.91 -3.65
C TYR A 415 -8.54 2.84 -3.08
N ASP A 416 -8.14 4.07 -2.75
CA ASP A 416 -9.02 5.03 -2.07
C ASP A 416 -10.18 5.47 -2.97
N GLU A 417 -9.92 5.70 -4.26
CA GLU A 417 -10.90 6.20 -5.21
C GLU A 417 -12.00 5.20 -5.55
N ILE A 418 -11.67 3.93 -5.79
CA ILE A 418 -12.64 2.91 -6.21
C ILE A 418 -13.69 2.70 -5.11
N VAL A 419 -13.24 2.49 -3.87
CA VAL A 419 -14.13 2.28 -2.72
C VAL A 419 -14.94 3.55 -2.42
N ARG A 420 -14.30 4.73 -2.45
CA ARG A 420 -15.01 6.00 -2.22
C ARG A 420 -16.06 6.26 -3.27
N ASP A 421 -15.80 5.98 -4.54
CA ASP A 421 -16.74 6.22 -5.62
C ASP A 421 -17.94 5.26 -5.52
N ALA A 422 -17.72 3.98 -5.21
CA ALA A 422 -18.79 3.04 -4.93
C ALA A 422 -19.73 3.52 -3.79
N VAL A 423 -19.18 4.08 -2.71
CA VAL A 423 -19.98 4.64 -1.62
C VAL A 423 -20.66 5.95 -2.04
N ASN A 424 -19.95 6.83 -2.73
CA ASN A 424 -20.47 8.14 -3.14
C ASN A 424 -21.60 8.06 -4.16
N GLN A 425 -21.61 7.01 -4.99
CA GLN A 425 -22.65 6.68 -5.96
C GLN A 425 -23.84 5.93 -5.36
N GLY A 426 -23.79 5.58 -4.07
CA GLY A 426 -24.94 5.10 -3.31
C GLY A 426 -24.79 3.70 -2.70
N GLY A 427 -23.60 3.09 -2.73
CA GLY A 427 -23.35 1.84 -2.01
C GLY A 427 -23.66 1.97 -0.50
N ARG A 428 -24.62 1.18 -0.03
CA ARG A 428 -25.07 1.16 1.38
C ARG A 428 -24.32 0.14 2.24
N VAL A 429 -23.58 -0.75 1.59
CA VAL A 429 -22.65 -1.75 2.14
C VAL A 429 -21.55 -1.97 1.10
N ILE A 430 -20.33 -2.24 1.53
CA ILE A 430 -19.21 -2.55 0.63
C ILE A 430 -19.07 -4.08 0.55
N VAL A 431 -18.99 -4.61 -0.67
CA VAL A 431 -18.69 -6.02 -0.92
C VAL A 431 -17.30 -6.11 -1.51
N VAL A 432 -16.48 -7.01 -0.97
CA VAL A 432 -15.14 -7.32 -1.45
C VAL A 432 -15.14 -8.77 -1.93
N GLN A 433 -15.34 -8.96 -3.23
CA GLN A 433 -15.17 -10.27 -3.86
C GLN A 433 -13.68 -10.54 -4.05
N THR A 434 -13.13 -11.61 -3.50
CA THR A 434 -11.68 -11.85 -3.57
C THR A 434 -11.31 -13.31 -3.74
N ASN A 435 -10.26 -13.57 -4.50
CA ASN A 435 -9.68 -14.89 -4.67
C ASN A 435 -8.23 -14.90 -4.16
N ASN A 436 -8.06 -15.38 -2.93
CA ASN A 436 -6.74 -15.45 -2.28
C ASN A 436 -6.04 -16.81 -2.48
N ALA A 437 -6.55 -17.69 -3.35
CA ALA A 437 -6.04 -19.06 -3.54
C ALA A 437 -4.54 -19.12 -3.83
N THR A 438 -4.02 -18.14 -4.58
CA THR A 438 -2.59 -18.06 -4.89
C THR A 438 -1.72 -17.75 -3.67
N TYR A 439 -2.26 -17.02 -2.69
CA TYR A 439 -1.52 -16.46 -1.55
C TYR A 439 -1.94 -17.02 -0.19
N ASN A 440 -2.73 -18.09 -0.15
CA ASN A 440 -3.16 -18.70 1.10
C ASN A 440 -1.98 -19.07 2.03
N ASN A 441 -2.17 -18.88 3.34
CA ASN A 441 -1.20 -19.16 4.39
C ASN A 441 0.12 -18.38 4.26
N THR A 442 0.06 -17.17 3.70
CA THR A 442 1.25 -16.31 3.54
C THR A 442 1.15 -14.93 4.19
N GLY A 443 0.00 -14.56 4.75
CA GLY A 443 -0.23 -13.24 5.38
C GLY A 443 -0.95 -12.22 4.48
N GLN A 444 -1.10 -12.48 3.18
CA GLN A 444 -1.74 -11.54 2.25
C GLN A 444 -3.22 -11.31 2.59
N THR A 445 -3.92 -12.39 2.91
CA THR A 445 -5.33 -12.40 3.27
C THR A 445 -5.60 -11.52 4.50
N GLU A 446 -4.75 -11.60 5.51
CA GLU A 446 -4.84 -10.79 6.73
C GLU A 446 -4.49 -9.32 6.46
N GLN A 447 -3.57 -9.04 5.55
CA GLN A 447 -3.28 -7.69 5.10
C GLN A 447 -4.48 -7.07 4.36
N GLN A 448 -5.17 -7.83 3.49
CA GLN A 448 -6.39 -7.38 2.81
C GLN A 448 -7.56 -7.19 3.79
N LEU A 449 -7.69 -8.06 4.79
CA LEU A 449 -8.64 -7.89 5.88
C LEU A 449 -8.40 -6.57 6.63
N ALA A 450 -7.14 -6.24 6.94
CA ALA A 450 -6.79 -4.97 7.59
C ALA A 450 -7.18 -3.77 6.72
N MET A 451 -6.91 -3.79 5.42
CA MET A 451 -7.35 -2.74 4.49
C MET A 451 -8.87 -2.57 4.52
N SER A 452 -9.61 -3.67 4.45
CA SER A 452 -11.08 -3.68 4.51
C SER A 452 -11.63 -3.09 5.82
N ARG A 453 -10.96 -3.34 6.96
CA ARG A 453 -11.32 -2.73 8.25
C ARG A 453 -11.15 -1.21 8.24
N LEU A 454 -10.10 -0.72 7.59
CA LEU A 454 -9.93 0.73 7.42
C LEU A 454 -11.06 1.32 6.57
N ARG A 455 -11.41 0.66 5.45
CA ARG A 455 -12.50 1.09 4.55
C ARG A 455 -13.85 1.15 5.26
N ALA A 456 -14.11 0.21 6.16
CA ALA A 456 -15.33 0.21 6.95
C ALA A 456 -15.49 1.52 7.77
N VAL A 457 -14.42 1.95 8.44
CA VAL A 457 -14.38 3.18 9.25
C VAL A 457 -14.38 4.43 8.37
N GLU A 458 -13.58 4.42 7.31
CA GLU A 458 -13.44 5.53 6.38
C GLU A 458 -14.77 5.94 5.76
N HIS A 459 -15.57 4.96 5.35
CA HIS A 459 -16.85 5.19 4.68
C HIS A 459 -18.05 5.04 5.61
N GLY A 460 -17.83 4.61 6.87
CA GLY A 460 -18.91 4.29 7.80
C GLY A 460 -19.87 3.29 7.17
N ARG A 461 -19.35 2.19 6.64
CA ARG A 461 -20.12 1.12 5.96
C ARG A 461 -19.71 -0.23 6.51
N ALA A 462 -20.66 -1.15 6.57
CA ALA A 462 -20.28 -2.55 6.75
C ALA A 462 -19.49 -3.00 5.50
N VAL A 463 -18.49 -3.85 5.71
CA VAL A 463 -17.69 -4.44 4.63
C VAL A 463 -17.82 -5.96 4.71
N LEU A 464 -18.19 -6.56 3.59
CA LEU A 464 -18.42 -8.00 3.43
C LEU A 464 -17.32 -8.57 2.54
N ILE A 465 -16.40 -9.34 3.11
CA ILE A 465 -15.35 -10.02 2.35
C ILE A 465 -15.84 -11.42 2.02
N ALA A 466 -16.09 -11.70 0.75
CA ALA A 466 -16.34 -13.05 0.25
C ALA A 466 -15.06 -13.55 -0.41
N ALA A 467 -14.40 -14.52 0.21
CA ALA A 467 -13.15 -15.10 -0.28
C ALA A 467 -13.36 -16.52 -0.80
N THR A 468 -12.67 -16.90 -1.89
CA THR A 468 -12.71 -18.28 -2.44
C THR A 468 -12.19 -19.29 -1.43
N SER A 469 -10.97 -19.06 -0.94
CA SER A 469 -10.26 -19.92 0.01
C SER A 469 -9.50 -19.12 1.08
N GLY A 470 -9.54 -17.78 1.01
CA GLY A 470 -8.98 -16.86 1.99
C GLY A 470 -9.88 -16.71 3.23
N VAL A 471 -9.70 -15.61 3.96
CA VAL A 471 -10.53 -15.23 5.10
C VAL A 471 -11.72 -14.45 4.55
N SER A 472 -12.88 -15.08 4.56
CA SER A 472 -14.15 -14.38 4.46
C SER A 472 -14.46 -13.71 5.79
N ALA A 473 -15.04 -12.51 5.77
CA ALA A 473 -15.30 -11.76 7.00
C ALA A 473 -16.46 -10.79 6.86
N VAL A 474 -17.10 -10.51 7.99
CA VAL A 474 -18.11 -9.46 8.14
C VAL A 474 -17.55 -8.39 9.07
N ILE A 475 -17.44 -7.17 8.58
CA ILE A 475 -16.84 -6.03 9.30
C ILE A 475 -17.92 -4.97 9.50
N ASN A 476 -18.08 -4.50 10.74
CA ASN A 476 -19.01 -3.44 11.09
C ASN A 476 -18.49 -2.06 10.65
N PRO A 477 -19.36 -1.02 10.54
CA PRO A 477 -18.96 0.34 10.20
C PRO A 477 -17.90 1.00 11.10
N ASP A 478 -17.63 0.46 12.29
CA ASP A 478 -16.56 0.91 13.19
C ASP A 478 -15.23 0.16 13.00
N GLY A 479 -15.13 -0.72 12.01
CA GLY A 479 -13.94 -1.53 11.73
C GLY A 479 -13.78 -2.74 12.64
N SER A 480 -14.76 -3.04 13.51
CA SER A 480 -14.78 -4.28 14.29
C SER A 480 -15.16 -5.48 13.40
N VAL A 481 -14.45 -6.60 13.57
CA VAL A 481 -14.75 -7.85 12.85
C VAL A 481 -15.83 -8.59 13.62
N GLN A 482 -17.01 -8.75 13.01
CA GLN A 482 -18.14 -9.45 13.60
C GLN A 482 -17.97 -10.97 13.49
N GLN A 483 -17.60 -11.45 12.31
CA GLN A 483 -17.37 -12.87 12.00
C GLN A 483 -16.22 -12.99 11.00
N ARG A 484 -15.48 -14.11 11.05
CA ARG A 484 -14.50 -14.48 10.03
C ARG A 484 -14.33 -16.00 9.94
N THR A 485 -13.98 -16.49 8.76
CA THR A 485 -13.59 -17.89 8.52
C THR A 485 -12.08 -18.09 8.73
N GLY A 486 -11.65 -19.35 8.74
CA GLY A 486 -10.28 -19.73 8.47
C GLY A 486 -9.96 -19.73 6.98
N GLU A 487 -8.67 -19.84 6.66
CA GLU A 487 -8.20 -20.10 5.30
C GLU A 487 -8.32 -21.60 4.96
N MET A 488 -8.46 -21.92 3.68
CA MET A 488 -8.46 -23.28 3.14
C MET A 488 -9.57 -24.18 3.71
N GLU A 489 -10.71 -23.62 4.08
CA GLU A 489 -11.91 -24.36 4.51
C GLU A 489 -13.14 -23.96 3.69
N GLN A 490 -14.11 -24.87 3.57
CA GLN A 490 -15.43 -24.54 3.03
C GLN A 490 -16.34 -24.06 4.16
N ALA A 491 -16.90 -22.85 4.05
CA ALA A 491 -17.68 -22.22 5.10
C ALA A 491 -18.76 -21.28 4.54
N VAL A 492 -19.80 -21.01 5.34
CA VAL A 492 -20.82 -20.01 5.03
C VAL A 492 -20.99 -19.11 6.25
N LEU A 493 -20.77 -17.80 6.10
CA LEU A 493 -21.02 -16.82 7.15
C LEU A 493 -22.42 -16.24 6.97
N ASN A 494 -23.24 -16.26 8.02
CA ASN A 494 -24.56 -15.64 8.04
C ASN A 494 -24.54 -14.44 9.00
N ALA A 495 -24.88 -13.25 8.51
CA ALA A 495 -24.84 -12.04 9.33
C ALA A 495 -26.01 -11.10 9.02
N VAL A 496 -26.35 -10.27 10.00
CA VAL A 496 -27.20 -9.10 9.82
C VAL A 496 -26.28 -7.89 9.83
N VAL A 497 -26.31 -7.09 8.76
CA VAL A 497 -25.46 -5.90 8.64
C VAL A 497 -26.29 -4.64 8.43
N PRO A 498 -25.85 -3.49 8.98
CA PRO A 498 -26.53 -2.21 8.79
C PRO A 498 -26.38 -1.72 7.34
N LEU A 499 -27.47 -1.22 6.76
CA LEU A 499 -27.44 -0.48 5.51
C LEU A 499 -27.43 1.01 5.82
N ARG A 500 -26.43 1.74 5.31
CA ARG A 500 -26.24 3.16 5.64
C ARG A 500 -26.21 4.03 4.40
N ASP A 501 -26.81 5.20 4.51
CA ASP A 501 -26.79 6.24 3.45
C ASP A 501 -25.90 7.44 3.83
N GLY A 502 -25.66 7.63 5.13
CA GLY A 502 -24.86 8.76 5.65
C GLY A 502 -23.41 8.72 5.14
N LYS A 503 -22.88 9.89 4.76
CA LYS A 503 -21.48 10.06 4.33
C LYS A 503 -20.61 10.56 5.49
N THR A 504 -19.42 9.97 5.65
CA THR A 504 -18.41 10.45 6.61
C THR A 504 -17.85 11.79 6.16
N LEU A 505 -16.98 12.42 6.98
CA LEU A 505 -16.29 13.62 6.52
C LEU A 505 -15.26 13.27 5.45
N ALA A 506 -14.60 12.10 5.55
CA ALA A 506 -13.68 11.59 4.54
C ALA A 506 -14.34 11.48 3.16
N ASP A 507 -15.57 10.93 3.09
CA ASP A 507 -16.35 10.84 1.85
C ASP A 507 -16.61 12.21 1.22
N ARG A 508 -16.87 13.22 2.06
CA ARG A 508 -17.23 14.58 1.63
C ARG A 508 -16.03 15.39 1.13
N VAL A 509 -14.89 15.26 1.81
CA VAL A 509 -13.66 16.00 1.43
C VAL A 509 -12.89 15.29 0.31
N GLY A 510 -13.13 13.99 0.11
CA GLY A 510 -12.50 13.18 -0.93
C GLY A 510 -10.98 13.19 -0.84
N ALA A 511 -10.30 13.13 -1.99
CA ALA A 511 -8.84 13.12 -2.06
C ALA A 511 -8.19 14.50 -1.84
N GLY A 512 -8.98 15.58 -1.67
CA GLY A 512 -8.47 16.96 -1.58
C GLY A 512 -7.38 17.15 -0.52
N PRO A 513 -7.59 16.72 0.74
CA PRO A 513 -6.57 16.83 1.78
C PRO A 513 -5.27 16.08 1.46
N GLU A 514 -5.35 14.89 0.86
CA GLU A 514 -4.19 14.10 0.43
C GLU A 514 -3.36 14.86 -0.60
N TRP A 515 -4.01 15.41 -1.63
CA TRP A 515 -3.36 16.21 -2.67
C TRP A 515 -2.69 17.46 -2.11
N VAL A 516 -3.34 18.18 -1.19
CA VAL A 516 -2.76 19.36 -0.54
C VAL A 516 -1.49 18.98 0.23
N LEU A 517 -1.51 17.87 0.97
CA LEU A 517 -0.34 17.37 1.70
C LEU A 517 0.77 16.94 0.73
N ALA A 518 0.44 16.19 -0.32
CA ALA A 518 1.41 15.71 -1.31
C ALA A 518 2.12 16.87 -2.03
N VAL A 519 1.35 17.83 -2.56
CA VAL A 519 1.89 19.03 -3.21
C VAL A 519 2.71 19.85 -2.21
N GLY A 520 2.21 20.03 -0.99
CA GLY A 520 2.94 20.71 0.09
C GLY A 520 4.30 20.08 0.39
N GLY A 521 4.39 18.74 0.42
CA GLY A 521 5.63 18.00 0.63
C GLY A 521 6.63 18.19 -0.51
N VAL A 522 6.18 18.12 -1.76
CA VAL A 522 7.02 18.38 -2.95
C VAL A 522 7.56 19.82 -2.92
N LEU A 523 6.70 20.81 -2.66
CA LEU A 523 7.10 22.22 -2.57
C LEU A 523 8.09 22.47 -1.41
N ALA A 524 7.90 21.82 -0.26
CA ALA A 524 8.83 21.91 0.86
C ALA A 524 10.21 21.36 0.52
N CYS A 525 10.29 20.24 -0.21
CA CYS A 525 11.54 19.68 -0.72
C CYS A 525 12.22 20.64 -1.71
N ALA A 526 11.48 21.20 -2.66
CA ALA A 526 12.00 22.16 -3.63
C ALA A 526 12.54 23.43 -2.94
N PHE A 527 11.81 23.97 -1.97
CA PHE A 527 12.23 25.11 -1.16
C PHE A 527 13.51 24.81 -0.36
N ALA A 528 13.59 23.66 0.31
CA ALA A 528 14.77 23.26 1.07
C ALA A 528 16.00 23.04 0.16
N ALA A 529 15.81 22.47 -1.03
CA ALA A 529 16.87 22.24 -2.00
C ALA A 529 17.43 23.55 -2.57
N THR A 530 16.56 24.47 -2.99
CA THR A 530 16.98 25.79 -3.52
C THR A 530 17.70 26.63 -2.46
N GLY A 531 17.22 26.62 -1.21
CA GLY A 531 17.90 27.25 -0.08
C GLY A 531 19.31 26.68 0.16
N ALA A 532 19.46 25.35 0.06
CA ALA A 532 20.76 24.70 0.20
C ALA A 532 21.74 25.07 -0.93
N VAL A 533 21.27 25.20 -2.17
CA VAL A 533 22.09 25.64 -3.31
C VAL A 533 22.51 27.09 -3.15
N ARG A 534 21.59 27.99 -2.79
CA ARG A 534 21.88 29.40 -2.56
C ARG A 534 22.94 29.59 -1.47
N ARG A 535 22.84 28.86 -0.36
CA ARG A 535 23.82 28.93 0.73
C ARG A 535 25.21 28.47 0.29
N ARG A 536 25.30 27.35 -0.44
CA ARG A 536 26.58 26.86 -1.01
C ARG A 536 27.21 27.86 -1.99
N ARG A 537 26.40 28.53 -2.81
CA ARG A 537 26.89 29.57 -3.72
C ARG A 537 27.40 30.80 -2.96
N ALA A 538 26.72 31.21 -1.89
CA ALA A 538 27.18 32.29 -1.02
C ALA A 538 28.48 31.93 -0.27
N GLU A 539 28.56 30.71 0.28
CA GLU A 539 29.79 30.19 0.93
C GLU A 539 30.98 30.15 -0.06
N ARG A 540 30.76 29.73 -1.31
CA ARG A 540 31.80 29.75 -2.36
C ARG A 540 32.23 31.17 -2.73
N ARG A 541 31.28 32.08 -2.94
CA ARG A 541 31.59 33.49 -3.25
C ARG A 541 32.38 34.17 -2.12
N ALA A 542 32.07 33.86 -0.86
CA ALA A 542 32.83 34.36 0.28
C ALA A 542 34.27 33.79 0.29
N ALA A 543 34.42 32.48 0.04
CA ALA A 543 35.73 31.84 -0.04
C ALA A 543 36.58 32.30 -1.24
N ASP A 544 35.94 32.67 -2.35
CA ASP A 544 36.61 33.22 -3.54
C ASP A 544 36.98 34.70 -3.34
N GLY A 545 36.15 35.48 -2.62
CA GLY A 545 36.43 36.88 -2.29
C GLY A 545 37.54 37.07 -1.24
N GLU A 546 37.80 36.07 -0.39
CA GLU A 546 38.96 36.06 0.52
C GLU A 546 40.29 35.69 -0.18
N ARG A 547 40.26 35.30 -1.46
CA ARG A 547 41.44 34.93 -2.26
C ARG A 547 41.92 36.02 -3.22
N GLU A 548 41.33 37.21 -3.20
CA GLU A 548 41.93 38.37 -3.86
C GLU A 548 43.14 38.84 -3.04
N PRO A 549 44.38 38.78 -3.58
CA PRO A 549 45.53 39.28 -2.84
C PRO A 549 45.38 40.79 -2.66
N GLN A 550 45.48 41.24 -1.40
CA GLN A 550 45.74 42.62 -1.05
C GLN A 550 47.13 43.02 -1.60
N HIS A 551 47.22 43.26 -2.90
CA HIS A 551 48.29 44.06 -3.48
C HIS A 551 47.83 45.51 -3.50
N THR A 552 48.15 46.25 -2.44
CA THR A 552 48.34 47.70 -2.48
C THR A 552 48.93 48.18 -1.15
N ALA A 553 50.25 48.28 -1.12
CA ALA A 553 51.01 49.42 -0.62
C ALA A 553 52.43 49.35 -1.19
#